data_AF-A0A7K0VI97-F1
#
_entry.id   AF-A0A7K0VI97-F1
#
_cell.length_a   1.000
_cell.length_b   1.000
_cell.length_c   1.000
_cell.angle_alpha   90.00
_cell.angle_beta   90.00
_cell.angle_gamma   90.00
#
_symmetry.space_group_name_H-M   'P 1'
#
loop_
_entity.id
_entity.type
_entity.pdbx_description
1 polymer ?
#
loop_
_entity_poly.entity_id
_entity_poly.type
_entity_poly.pdbx_seq_one_letter_code
_entity_poly.pdbx_strand_id
1 'polypeptide(L)'
;MGFPSDLEIAQAAPLQPLLDIAAQMGIGPHLIEPYGDSLAKIKLSAVQELADRPKAKYVVVSAITPTPLGEGKTTTTVGLGQAFKHIGKKSVIAIRQPSMGPTFGIKGGAAGGGYSQVIPMELLNLHLTGDFHAVTSAHNMLSAVLDNHLHQGNELDLDLNNITWRRVLDINERALRNIVIGLGSSEDGVTRQTGFDITAASEVMAIFALCTSLKDMRERLGRIVVGYTPSGEPVTAEALQGAGAMAAIMRDALKPNLMQTLEGTPVLVHAGPFGNIAHGNSSIIADQIGIRGGDYLITEAGFGADMGAERFFNIKCRASGLAPDAAVVVATVRALKAHSGNHKIVAGKALPENLLKENPDEVHIGGANLRKQLENIRIHGVTPVVAINAFPGDFDSEHRAIIEIAESMGA
;
A
#
# COMPACT_ATOMS: atom_id res chain seq x y z
N MET A 1 3.46 8.89 -33.68
CA MET A 1 4.30 9.48 -32.63
C MET A 1 4.33 8.50 -31.47
N GLY A 2 5.51 8.13 -30.97
CA GLY A 2 5.59 7.29 -29.77
C GLY A 2 5.17 8.09 -28.54
N PHE A 3 4.47 7.45 -27.60
CA PHE A 3 4.26 8.04 -26.28
C PHE A 3 5.60 8.08 -25.54
N PRO A 4 5.94 9.17 -24.83
CA PRO A 4 7.11 9.19 -23.96
C PRO A 4 6.95 8.14 -22.86
N SER A 5 8.08 7.60 -22.39
CA SER A 5 8.10 6.70 -21.24
C SER A 5 7.67 7.42 -19.96
N ASP A 6 7.18 6.65 -18.98
CA ASP A 6 6.78 7.20 -17.68
C ASP A 6 7.90 8.02 -17.02
N LEU A 7 9.15 7.57 -17.15
CA LEU A 7 10.32 8.25 -16.59
C LEU A 7 10.59 9.59 -17.30
N GLU A 8 10.49 9.63 -18.63
CA GLU A 8 10.66 10.87 -19.41
C GLU A 8 9.59 11.90 -19.02
N ILE A 9 8.33 11.46 -18.83
CA ILE A 9 7.25 12.32 -18.34
C ILE A 9 7.58 12.85 -16.93
N ALA A 10 8.02 11.98 -16.02
CA ALA A 10 8.35 12.35 -14.65
C ALA A 10 9.50 13.36 -14.57
N GLN A 11 10.56 13.17 -15.36
CA GLN A 11 11.75 14.02 -15.38
C GLN A 11 11.48 15.38 -16.04
N ALA A 12 10.55 15.44 -17.00
CA ALA A 12 10.17 16.70 -17.66
C ALA A 12 9.23 17.58 -16.81
N ALA A 13 8.64 17.04 -15.73
CA ALA A 13 7.62 17.73 -14.96
C ALA A 13 8.20 18.80 -14.01
N PRO A 14 7.68 20.04 -14.02
CA PRO A 14 8.09 21.06 -13.06
C PRO A 14 7.54 20.75 -11.68
N LEU A 15 8.42 20.69 -10.68
CA LEU A 15 8.04 20.51 -9.28
C LEU A 15 7.60 21.83 -8.66
N GLN A 16 6.43 21.84 -8.00
CA GLN A 16 6.04 22.98 -7.18
C GLN A 16 6.75 22.92 -5.81
N PRO A 17 7.03 24.06 -5.18
CA PRO A 17 7.58 24.08 -3.82
C PRO A 17 6.68 23.30 -2.84
N LEU A 18 7.28 22.44 -2.03
CA LEU A 18 6.50 21.60 -1.10
C LEU A 18 5.71 22.38 -0.06
N LEU A 19 6.17 23.58 0.31
CA LEU A 19 5.41 24.45 1.21
C LEU A 19 4.11 24.92 0.55
N ASP A 20 4.09 25.12 -0.77
CA ASP A 20 2.87 25.46 -1.50
C ASP A 20 1.94 24.25 -1.57
N ILE A 21 2.48 23.05 -1.79
CA ILE A 21 1.73 21.78 -1.73
C ILE A 21 1.12 21.57 -0.33
N ALA A 22 1.88 21.78 0.73
CA ALA A 22 1.39 21.69 2.11
C ALA A 22 0.31 22.75 2.40
N ALA A 23 0.48 23.98 1.90
CA ALA A 23 -0.48 25.06 2.07
C ALA A 23 -1.83 24.76 1.39
N GLN A 24 -1.86 23.98 0.30
CA GLN A 24 -3.12 23.50 -0.29
C GLN A 24 -3.94 22.66 0.69
N MET A 25 -3.27 21.92 1.57
CA MET A 25 -3.87 21.15 2.66
C MET A 25 -4.16 22.00 3.92
N GLY A 26 -3.83 23.29 3.88
CA GLY A 26 -3.83 24.18 5.03
C GLY A 26 -2.85 23.75 6.12
N ILE A 27 -1.73 23.13 5.74
CA ILE A 27 -0.64 22.74 6.64
C ILE A 27 0.44 23.82 6.57
N GLY A 28 0.77 24.41 7.71
CA GLY A 28 1.77 25.46 7.82
C GLY A 28 3.21 24.92 7.84
N PRO A 29 4.23 25.76 7.55
CA PRO A 29 5.64 25.35 7.55
C PRO A 29 6.12 24.74 8.87
N HIS A 30 5.52 25.11 10.01
CA HIS A 30 5.88 24.59 11.33
C HIS A 30 5.59 23.09 11.49
N LEU A 31 4.71 22.52 10.66
CA LEU A 31 4.36 21.09 10.62
C LEU A 31 5.15 20.30 9.58
N ILE A 32 6.02 20.95 8.80
CA ILE A 32 6.76 20.32 7.70
C ILE A 32 8.22 20.09 8.12
N GLU A 33 8.73 18.90 7.82
CA GLU A 33 10.14 18.53 7.96
C GLU A 33 10.71 18.19 6.57
N PRO A 34 11.43 19.11 5.92
CA PRO A 34 11.94 18.88 4.58
C PRO A 34 12.97 17.75 4.51
N TYR A 35 12.90 16.95 3.44
CA TYR A 35 13.87 15.94 3.03
C TYR A 35 14.37 16.31 1.63
N GLY A 36 15.29 17.27 1.57
CA GLY A 36 15.62 17.95 0.32
C GLY A 36 14.48 18.86 -0.15
N ASP A 37 14.39 19.08 -1.46
CA ASP A 37 13.51 20.11 -2.04
C ASP A 37 12.13 19.59 -2.47
N SER A 38 12.00 18.28 -2.67
CA SER A 38 10.86 17.64 -3.33
C SER A 38 10.17 16.56 -2.49
N LEU A 39 10.65 16.31 -1.27
CA LEU A 39 10.06 15.41 -0.29
C LEU A 39 10.03 16.07 1.10
N ALA A 40 9.00 15.81 1.88
CA ALA A 40 8.95 16.23 3.29
C ALA A 40 8.18 15.22 4.14
N LYS A 41 8.43 15.21 5.45
CA LYS A 41 7.58 14.56 6.44
C LYS A 41 6.62 15.57 7.07
N ILE A 42 5.40 15.12 7.37
CA ILE A 42 4.40 15.89 8.12
C ILE A 42 4.44 15.48 9.59
N LYS A 43 4.66 16.43 10.49
CA LYS A 43 4.68 16.19 11.94
C LYS A 43 3.35 15.62 12.42
N LEU A 44 3.41 14.68 13.37
CA LEU A 44 2.21 14.04 13.95
C LEU A 44 1.27 15.02 14.67
N SER A 45 1.78 16.18 15.12
CA SER A 45 0.95 17.25 15.68
C SER A 45 -0.11 17.76 14.69
N ALA A 46 0.08 17.55 13.38
CA ALA A 46 -0.93 17.86 12.36
C ALA A 46 -2.25 17.10 12.59
N VAL A 47 -2.22 15.89 13.14
CA VAL A 47 -3.44 15.12 13.45
C VAL A 47 -4.32 15.88 14.45
N GLN A 48 -3.70 16.50 15.47
CA GLN A 48 -4.41 17.28 16.49
C GLN A 48 -4.79 18.67 15.98
N GLU A 49 -3.88 19.37 15.31
CA GLU A 49 -4.11 20.74 14.80
C GLU A 49 -5.23 20.79 13.75
N LEU A 50 -5.42 19.71 12.99
CA LEU A 50 -6.44 19.62 11.95
C LEU A 50 -7.76 18.95 12.43
N ALA A 51 -7.82 18.47 13.68
CA ALA A 51 -8.89 17.59 14.15
C ALA A 51 -10.31 18.19 14.03
N ASP A 52 -10.43 19.50 14.24
CA ASP A 52 -11.69 20.24 14.25
C ASP A 52 -12.17 20.68 12.86
N ARG A 53 -11.33 20.55 11.82
CA ARG A 53 -11.74 20.86 10.44
C ARG A 53 -12.80 19.86 9.97
N PRO A 54 -13.71 20.20 9.05
CA PRO A 54 -14.64 19.22 8.49
C PRO A 54 -13.89 18.05 7.82
N LYS A 55 -14.50 16.86 7.83
CA LYS A 55 -13.96 15.71 7.08
C LYS A 55 -14.23 15.90 5.59
N ALA A 56 -13.21 15.65 4.78
CA ALA A 56 -13.31 15.42 3.35
C ALA A 56 -14.18 14.19 3.05
N LYS A 57 -14.69 14.13 1.83
CA LYS A 57 -15.29 12.91 1.29
C LYS A 57 -14.21 11.86 1.06
N TYR A 58 -14.38 10.70 1.67
CA TYR A 58 -13.37 9.65 1.68
C TYR A 58 -13.66 8.60 0.61
N VAL A 59 -12.80 8.51 -0.41
CA VAL A 59 -12.99 7.67 -1.58
C VAL A 59 -11.90 6.62 -1.64
N VAL A 60 -12.30 5.34 -1.72
CA VAL A 60 -11.36 4.23 -1.92
C VAL A 60 -11.38 3.76 -3.36
N VAL A 61 -10.21 3.69 -3.98
CA VAL A 61 -10.03 3.09 -5.31
C VAL A 61 -9.63 1.63 -5.15
N SER A 62 -10.41 0.75 -5.78
CA SER A 62 -10.16 -0.67 -5.90
C SER A 62 -10.22 -1.08 -7.38
N ALA A 63 -10.22 -2.37 -7.65
CA ALA A 63 -10.26 -2.89 -9.02
C ALA A 63 -11.03 -4.21 -9.07
N ILE A 64 -11.30 -4.66 -10.29
CA ILE A 64 -11.64 -6.06 -10.56
C ILE A 64 -10.51 -7.00 -10.12
N THR A 65 -10.77 -8.31 -10.10
CA THR A 65 -9.74 -9.29 -9.75
C THR A 65 -8.54 -9.14 -10.69
N PRO A 66 -7.31 -9.01 -10.16
CA PRO A 66 -6.16 -8.67 -10.98
C PRO A 66 -5.83 -9.76 -11.98
N THR A 67 -5.49 -9.33 -13.19
CA THR A 67 -5.00 -10.17 -14.28
C THR A 67 -3.51 -9.90 -14.50
N PRO A 68 -2.78 -10.76 -15.22
CA PRO A 68 -1.39 -10.48 -15.58
C PRO A 68 -1.18 -9.21 -16.44
N LEU A 69 -2.27 -8.59 -16.93
CA LEU A 69 -2.24 -7.40 -17.79
C LEU A 69 -2.10 -6.09 -17.01
N GLY A 70 -2.50 -6.10 -15.74
CA GLY A 70 -2.60 -4.91 -14.90
C GLY A 70 -3.81 -4.04 -15.26
N GLU A 71 -4.51 -3.55 -14.24
CA GLU A 71 -5.74 -2.78 -14.42
C GLU A 71 -5.49 -1.26 -14.35
N GLY A 72 -4.29 -0.82 -13.93
CA GLY A 72 -3.95 0.60 -13.81
C GLY A 72 -4.58 1.31 -12.60
N LYS A 73 -4.88 0.58 -11.51
CA LYS A 73 -5.57 1.13 -10.33
C LYS A 73 -4.90 2.39 -9.78
N THR A 74 -3.59 2.38 -9.54
CA THR A 74 -2.88 3.54 -8.98
C THR A 74 -2.84 4.71 -9.96
N THR A 75 -2.77 4.44 -11.27
CA THR A 75 -2.95 5.48 -12.29
C THR A 75 -4.31 6.15 -12.16
N THR A 76 -5.39 5.39 -11.94
CA THR A 76 -6.72 5.95 -11.68
C THR A 76 -6.78 6.71 -10.35
N THR A 77 -6.16 6.21 -9.28
CA THR A 77 -6.07 6.91 -7.99
C THR A 77 -5.45 8.29 -8.15
N VAL A 78 -4.32 8.37 -8.86
CA VAL A 78 -3.59 9.61 -9.11
C VAL A 78 -4.36 10.54 -10.04
N GLY A 79 -4.87 10.01 -11.15
CA GLY A 79 -5.64 10.77 -12.14
C GLY A 79 -6.94 11.34 -11.57
N LEU A 80 -7.64 10.56 -10.72
CA LEU A 80 -8.85 11.03 -10.04
C LEU A 80 -8.55 12.18 -9.08
N GLY A 81 -7.45 12.12 -8.33
CA GLY A 81 -7.01 13.25 -7.51
C GLY A 81 -6.69 14.49 -8.35
N GLN A 82 -5.94 14.34 -9.45
CA GLN A 82 -5.69 15.46 -10.38
C GLN A 82 -7.00 16.04 -10.93
N ALA A 83 -7.97 15.20 -11.28
CA ALA A 83 -9.23 15.59 -11.90
C ALA A 83 -10.06 16.56 -11.04
N PHE A 84 -10.03 16.44 -9.71
CA PHE A 84 -10.85 17.29 -8.82
C PHE A 84 -10.51 18.78 -8.95
N LYS A 85 -9.24 19.12 -9.21
CA LYS A 85 -8.83 20.51 -9.43
C LYS A 85 -9.51 21.14 -10.64
N HIS A 86 -9.72 20.35 -11.71
CA HIS A 86 -10.36 20.80 -12.95
C HIS A 86 -11.85 21.09 -12.81
N ILE A 87 -12.47 20.64 -11.71
CA ILE A 87 -13.86 20.96 -11.35
C ILE A 87 -13.95 21.87 -10.12
N GLY A 88 -12.85 22.55 -9.77
CA GLY A 88 -12.80 23.52 -8.67
C GLY A 88 -12.88 22.90 -7.27
N LYS A 89 -12.51 21.63 -7.12
CA LYS A 89 -12.46 20.91 -5.84
C LYS A 89 -11.02 20.63 -5.43
N LYS A 90 -10.78 20.53 -4.13
CA LYS A 90 -9.47 20.18 -3.56
C LYS A 90 -9.45 18.72 -3.16
N SER A 91 -8.49 17.95 -3.65
CA SER A 91 -8.28 16.58 -3.21
C SER A 91 -6.90 16.37 -2.63
N VAL A 92 -6.81 15.44 -1.68
CA VAL A 92 -5.57 14.86 -1.17
C VAL A 92 -5.54 13.39 -1.54
N ILE A 93 -4.39 12.89 -1.95
CA ILE A 93 -4.19 11.49 -2.28
C ILE A 93 -3.43 10.81 -1.14
N ALA A 94 -3.79 9.58 -0.77
CA ALA A 94 -3.05 8.76 0.20
C ALA A 94 -2.78 7.37 -0.36
N ILE A 95 -1.50 7.06 -0.63
CA ILE A 95 -1.07 5.80 -1.24
C ILE A 95 0.04 5.12 -0.43
N ARG A 96 0.32 3.87 -0.80
CA ARG A 96 1.38 3.07 -0.17
C ARG A 96 2.74 3.47 -0.72
N GLN A 97 3.75 3.39 0.13
CA GLN A 97 5.13 3.32 -0.33
C GLN A 97 5.39 1.92 -0.93
N PRO A 98 5.94 1.82 -2.15
CA PRO A 98 6.37 0.54 -2.69
C PRO A 98 7.61 -0.01 -1.97
N SER A 99 7.70 -1.33 -1.91
CA SER A 99 8.96 -2.02 -1.60
C SER A 99 9.98 -1.74 -2.71
N MET A 100 11.24 -1.56 -2.32
CA MET A 100 12.35 -1.33 -3.23
C MET A 100 12.76 -2.61 -3.97
N GLY A 101 12.60 -3.79 -3.35
CA GLY A 101 13.00 -5.07 -3.94
C GLY A 101 12.44 -5.32 -5.34
N PRO A 102 11.12 -5.16 -5.58
CA PRO A 102 10.51 -5.27 -6.90
C PRO A 102 10.98 -4.26 -7.95
N THR A 103 11.44 -3.07 -7.55
CA THR A 103 11.92 -2.02 -8.47
C THR A 103 13.06 -2.50 -9.36
N PHE A 104 13.90 -3.40 -8.85
CA PHE A 104 15.01 -4.01 -9.61
C PHE A 104 14.62 -5.32 -10.33
N GLY A 105 13.32 -5.67 -10.31
CA GLY A 105 12.77 -6.87 -10.93
C GLY A 105 11.95 -6.57 -12.19
N ILE A 106 10.91 -7.37 -12.42
CA ILE A 106 10.05 -7.28 -13.63
C ILE A 106 8.95 -6.23 -13.47
N LYS A 107 8.57 -5.88 -12.23
CA LYS A 107 7.49 -4.91 -11.98
C LYS A 107 8.07 -3.50 -11.98
N GLY A 108 7.55 -2.65 -12.88
CA GLY A 108 7.82 -1.21 -12.87
C GLY A 108 7.27 -0.50 -11.62
N GLY A 109 7.57 0.79 -11.50
CA GLY A 109 7.28 1.62 -10.32
C GLY A 109 5.79 1.70 -9.94
N ALA A 110 5.52 1.92 -8.65
CA ALA A 110 4.15 1.97 -8.09
C ALA A 110 3.59 3.39 -7.99
N ALA A 111 4.08 4.33 -8.79
CA ALA A 111 3.79 5.76 -8.69
C ALA A 111 2.59 6.23 -9.53
N GLY A 112 1.84 5.31 -10.14
CA GLY A 112 0.92 5.61 -11.23
C GLY A 112 1.56 5.35 -12.59
N GLY A 113 1.12 6.05 -13.65
CA GLY A 113 1.66 5.90 -15.00
C GLY A 113 1.15 6.97 -15.95
N GLY A 114 1.84 7.16 -17.09
CA GLY A 114 1.52 8.20 -18.07
C GLY A 114 1.52 9.60 -17.46
N TYR A 115 0.46 10.38 -17.66
CA TYR A 115 0.31 11.72 -17.08
C TYR A 115 -0.39 11.75 -15.72
N SER A 116 -0.55 10.58 -15.09
CA SER A 116 -1.09 10.44 -13.73
C SER A 116 -0.05 9.74 -12.86
N GLN A 117 0.96 10.50 -12.45
CA GLN A 117 2.07 10.02 -11.64
C GLN A 117 2.30 10.88 -10.39
N VAL A 118 2.79 10.23 -9.35
CA VAL A 118 3.40 10.86 -8.17
C VAL A 118 4.89 11.09 -8.45
N ILE A 119 5.36 12.32 -8.22
CA ILE A 119 6.71 12.74 -8.53
C ILE A 119 7.42 13.33 -7.29
N PRO A 120 8.76 13.17 -7.19
CA PRO A 120 9.64 12.44 -8.10
C PRO A 120 9.54 10.90 -7.97
N MET A 121 9.35 10.20 -9.09
CA MET A 121 9.13 8.75 -9.11
C MET A 121 10.35 7.95 -8.59
N GLU A 122 11.56 8.43 -8.87
CA GLU A 122 12.82 7.79 -8.45
C GLU A 122 12.93 7.73 -6.92
N LEU A 123 12.57 8.81 -6.22
CA LEU A 123 12.55 8.86 -4.76
C LEU A 123 11.51 7.89 -4.20
N LEU A 124 10.32 7.83 -4.82
CA LEU A 124 9.23 6.97 -4.40
C LEU A 124 9.57 5.48 -4.50
N ASN A 125 10.28 5.07 -5.54
CA ASN A 125 10.57 3.65 -5.81
C ASN A 125 11.85 3.11 -5.13
N LEU A 126 12.64 3.97 -4.50
CA LEU A 126 13.89 3.60 -3.82
C LEU A 126 13.75 3.75 -2.30
N HIS A 127 14.47 4.70 -1.70
CA HIS A 127 14.58 4.81 -0.25
C HIS A 127 13.48 5.68 0.37
N LEU A 128 12.85 6.56 -0.42
CA LEU A 128 12.00 7.65 0.06
C LEU A 128 12.66 8.37 1.25
N THR A 129 12.05 8.32 2.43
CA THR A 129 12.58 8.88 3.69
C THR A 129 13.20 7.84 4.62
N GLY A 130 13.35 6.59 4.17
CA GLY A 130 13.90 5.49 4.96
C GLY A 130 12.89 4.74 5.84
N ASP A 131 11.58 4.90 5.63
CA ASP A 131 10.55 4.27 6.47
C ASP A 131 10.63 2.73 6.43
N PHE A 132 10.87 2.16 5.24
CA PHE A 132 11.11 0.71 5.10
C PHE A 132 12.40 0.25 5.78
N HIS A 133 13.44 1.09 5.82
CA HIS A 133 14.66 0.80 6.56
C HIS A 133 14.38 0.75 8.06
N ALA A 134 13.60 1.70 8.59
CA ALA A 134 13.17 1.69 9.98
C ALA A 134 12.37 0.43 10.33
N VAL A 135 11.43 -0.01 9.46
CA VAL A 135 10.69 -1.27 9.64
C VAL A 135 11.65 -2.47 9.66
N THR A 136 12.61 -2.50 8.73
CA THR A 136 13.61 -3.57 8.64
C THR A 136 14.45 -3.64 9.92
N SER A 137 14.96 -2.49 10.38
CA SER A 137 15.74 -2.37 11.60
C SER A 137 14.95 -2.74 12.85
N ALA A 138 13.70 -2.28 12.99
CA ALA A 138 12.86 -2.61 14.13
C ALA A 138 12.55 -4.13 14.19
N HIS A 139 12.17 -4.73 13.06
CA HIS A 139 11.90 -6.16 12.98
C HIS A 139 13.14 -6.99 13.34
N ASN A 140 14.28 -6.69 12.70
CA ASN A 140 15.51 -7.45 12.92
C ASN A 140 16.13 -7.20 14.29
N MET A 141 15.88 -6.04 14.89
CA MET A 141 16.26 -5.78 16.28
C MET A 141 15.50 -6.72 17.24
N LEU A 142 14.19 -6.92 17.05
CA LEU A 142 13.45 -7.92 17.83
C LEU A 142 13.97 -9.33 17.61
N SER A 143 14.32 -9.70 16.37
CA SER A 143 14.96 -10.99 16.08
C SER A 143 16.30 -11.14 16.80
N ALA A 144 17.10 -10.08 16.89
CA ALA A 144 18.38 -10.08 17.62
C ALA A 144 18.19 -10.19 19.15
N VAL A 145 17.20 -9.47 19.71
CA VAL A 145 16.84 -9.59 21.14
C VAL A 145 16.39 -11.00 21.47
N LEU A 146 15.57 -11.62 20.61
CA LEU A 146 15.13 -13.00 20.75
C LEU A 146 16.31 -13.97 20.79
N ASP A 147 17.20 -13.91 19.80
CA ASP A 147 18.35 -14.83 19.74
C ASP A 147 19.36 -14.58 20.89
N ASN A 148 19.50 -13.33 21.34
CA ASN A 148 20.28 -13.02 22.54
C ASN A 148 19.63 -13.59 23.81
N HIS A 149 18.31 -13.51 23.95
CA HIS A 149 17.59 -14.12 25.07
C HIS A 149 17.82 -15.64 25.14
N LEU A 150 17.81 -16.32 23.98
CA LEU A 150 18.16 -17.75 23.91
C LEU A 150 19.60 -18.00 24.38
N HIS A 151 20.54 -17.17 23.93
CA HIS A 151 21.96 -17.29 24.28
C HIS A 151 22.23 -17.04 25.78
N GLN A 152 21.53 -16.08 26.40
CA GLN A 152 21.71 -15.72 27.81
C GLN A 152 21.03 -16.68 28.82
N GLY A 153 20.50 -17.82 28.35
CA GLY A 153 19.94 -18.86 29.21
C GLY A 153 18.45 -19.13 29.04
N ASN A 154 17.78 -18.44 28.12
CA ASN A 154 16.39 -18.70 27.73
C ASN A 154 15.40 -18.74 28.92
N GLU A 155 15.44 -17.76 29.82
CA GLU A 155 14.61 -17.75 31.05
C GLU A 155 13.08 -17.81 30.79
N LEU A 156 12.64 -17.42 29.59
CA LEU A 156 11.24 -17.49 29.14
C LEU A 156 10.85 -18.86 28.56
N ASP A 157 11.76 -19.84 28.57
CA ASP A 157 11.54 -21.21 28.09
C ASP A 157 10.97 -21.28 26.67
N LEU A 158 11.51 -20.48 25.74
CA LEU A 158 11.13 -20.54 24.32
C LEU A 158 11.52 -21.89 23.73
N ASP A 159 10.58 -22.56 23.08
CA ASP A 159 10.86 -23.75 22.28
C ASP A 159 11.42 -23.32 20.91
N LEU A 160 12.66 -23.75 20.62
CA LEU A 160 13.37 -23.45 19.39
C LEU A 160 12.59 -23.87 18.12
N ASN A 161 11.77 -24.92 18.22
CA ASN A 161 10.98 -25.43 17.10
C ASN A 161 9.66 -24.65 16.90
N ASN A 162 9.27 -23.83 17.87
CA ASN A 162 8.03 -23.05 17.87
C ASN A 162 8.28 -21.53 17.83
N ILE A 163 9.48 -21.09 17.42
CA ILE A 163 9.75 -19.69 17.10
C ILE A 163 9.17 -19.37 15.71
N THR A 164 8.20 -18.47 15.68
CA THR A 164 7.55 -18.01 14.44
C THR A 164 8.17 -16.74 13.88
N TRP A 165 8.86 -15.96 14.72
CA TRP A 165 9.49 -14.70 14.31
C TRP A 165 10.74 -14.94 13.47
N ARG A 166 10.66 -14.48 12.21
CA ARG A 166 11.71 -14.57 11.19
C ARG A 166 12.59 -13.30 11.21
N ARG A 167 13.30 -13.06 10.12
CA ARG A 167 14.01 -11.79 9.82
C ARG A 167 13.45 -11.18 8.54
N VAL A 168 13.79 -9.93 8.24
CA VAL A 168 13.37 -9.29 6.99
C VAL A 168 14.48 -8.52 6.28
N LEU A 169 14.34 -8.43 4.96
CA LEU A 169 15.20 -7.64 4.07
C LEU A 169 14.37 -7.13 2.88
N ASP A 170 14.49 -5.86 2.51
CA ASP A 170 13.73 -5.29 1.39
C ASP A 170 14.37 -5.52 0.01
N ILE A 171 14.82 -6.76 -0.23
CA ILE A 171 15.44 -7.21 -1.47
C ILE A 171 14.84 -8.56 -1.87
N ASN A 172 14.65 -8.79 -3.16
CA ASN A 172 14.17 -10.06 -3.68
C ASN A 172 15.27 -11.14 -3.64
N GLU A 173 15.53 -11.71 -2.47
CA GLU A 173 16.53 -12.77 -2.28
C GLU A 173 15.88 -14.11 -1.92
N ARG A 174 15.92 -15.07 -2.86
CA ARG A 174 15.28 -16.39 -2.66
C ARG A 174 16.11 -17.34 -1.80
N ALA A 175 17.44 -17.16 -1.77
CA ALA A 175 18.35 -18.04 -1.02
C ALA A 175 18.18 -17.91 0.49
N LEU A 176 17.64 -16.79 0.97
CA LEU A 176 17.41 -16.53 2.40
C LEU A 176 16.06 -17.06 2.93
N ARG A 177 15.24 -17.71 2.08
CA ARG A 177 13.90 -18.20 2.50
C ARG A 177 13.95 -19.19 3.67
N ASN A 178 14.94 -20.08 3.65
CA ASN A 178 15.17 -21.10 4.68
C ASN A 178 16.66 -21.16 4.96
N ILE A 179 17.06 -20.87 6.20
CA ILE A 179 18.46 -20.84 6.63
C ILE A 179 18.61 -21.48 8.00
N VAL A 180 19.85 -21.81 8.36
CA VAL A 180 20.26 -22.13 9.73
C VAL A 180 21.16 -20.99 10.22
N ILE A 181 20.89 -20.48 11.42
CA ILE A 181 21.68 -19.42 12.08
C ILE A 181 22.34 -19.96 13.36
N GLY A 182 23.16 -19.13 14.03
CA GLY A 182 23.78 -19.50 15.31
C GLY A 182 24.73 -20.69 15.17
N LEU A 183 25.43 -20.76 14.04
CA LEU A 183 26.52 -21.70 13.80
C LEU A 183 27.83 -21.08 14.29
N GLY A 184 28.82 -21.91 14.60
CA GLY A 184 30.14 -21.47 15.06
C GLY A 184 30.48 -22.02 16.44
N SER A 185 31.13 -21.20 17.25
CA SER A 185 31.45 -21.48 18.66
C SER A 185 30.25 -21.27 19.58
N SER A 186 30.41 -21.62 20.86
CA SER A 186 29.38 -21.38 21.88
C SER A 186 29.03 -19.91 22.07
N GLU A 187 29.93 -19.00 21.70
CA GLU A 187 29.75 -17.55 21.79
C GLU A 187 28.94 -16.98 20.62
N ASP A 188 28.74 -17.74 19.54
CA ASP A 188 28.11 -17.27 18.29
C ASP A 188 26.58 -17.45 18.26
N GLY A 189 26.00 -17.92 19.37
CA GLY A 189 24.55 -18.06 19.56
C GLY A 189 24.04 -19.50 19.50
N VAL A 190 22.71 -19.64 19.52
CA VAL A 190 22.03 -20.94 19.54
C VAL A 190 21.63 -21.35 18.13
N THR A 191 22.06 -22.55 17.71
CA THR A 191 21.74 -23.08 16.37
C THR A 191 20.25 -23.34 16.22
N ARG A 192 19.61 -22.72 15.21
CA ARG A 192 18.20 -22.98 14.86
C ARG A 192 17.89 -22.69 13.39
N GLN A 193 16.78 -23.26 12.91
CA GLN A 193 16.22 -22.95 11.59
C GLN A 193 15.38 -21.68 11.62
N THR A 194 15.48 -20.87 10.56
CA THR A 194 14.67 -19.67 10.36
C THR A 194 14.69 -19.24 8.89
N GLY A 195 14.34 -18.00 8.57
CA GLY A 195 14.49 -17.43 7.25
C GLY A 195 14.23 -15.93 7.21
N PHE A 196 14.27 -15.38 6.00
CA PHE A 196 13.94 -14.00 5.72
C PHE A 196 12.67 -13.88 4.89
N ASP A 197 11.87 -12.87 5.20
CA ASP A 197 10.79 -12.38 4.37
C ASP A 197 11.12 -10.99 3.83
N ILE A 198 10.39 -10.54 2.80
CA ILE A 198 10.55 -9.17 2.32
C ILE A 198 9.98 -8.19 3.35
N THR A 199 10.60 -7.02 3.54
CA THR A 199 10.20 -6.08 4.60
C THR A 199 8.71 -5.69 4.57
N ALA A 200 8.11 -5.54 3.39
CA ALA A 200 6.67 -5.29 3.24
C ALA A 200 5.75 -6.38 3.83
N ALA A 201 6.27 -7.59 4.02
CA ALA A 201 5.56 -8.73 4.62
C ALA A 201 5.65 -8.75 6.16
N SER A 202 6.47 -7.88 6.76
CA SER A 202 6.66 -7.80 8.20
C SER A 202 5.36 -7.43 8.94
N GLU A 203 5.09 -8.07 10.07
CA GLU A 203 4.01 -7.65 10.98
C GLU A 203 4.25 -6.22 11.50
N VAL A 204 5.52 -5.79 11.63
CA VAL A 204 5.86 -4.38 11.96
C VAL A 204 5.30 -3.42 10.91
N MET A 205 5.32 -3.79 9.61
CA MET A 205 4.72 -2.99 8.54
C MET A 205 3.20 -2.92 8.65
N ALA A 206 2.54 -4.02 9.02
CA ALA A 206 1.10 -4.06 9.23
C ALA A 206 0.68 -3.20 10.44
N ILE A 207 1.42 -3.31 11.55
CA ILE A 207 1.22 -2.47 12.75
C ILE A 207 1.45 -1.00 12.43
N PHE A 208 2.53 -0.70 11.71
CA PHE A 208 2.86 0.65 11.26
C PHE A 208 1.74 1.28 10.41
N ALA A 209 1.12 0.50 9.53
CA ALA A 209 -0.01 0.97 8.74
C ALA A 209 -1.32 1.12 9.54
N LEU A 210 -1.52 0.36 10.61
CA LEU A 210 -2.76 0.35 11.42
C LEU A 210 -2.70 1.17 12.71
N CYS A 211 -1.54 1.67 13.10
CA CYS A 211 -1.43 2.46 14.30
C CYS A 211 -1.96 3.89 14.10
N THR A 212 -2.42 4.49 15.19
CA THR A 212 -2.99 5.86 15.22
C THR A 212 -2.08 6.87 15.93
N SER A 213 -1.05 6.39 16.63
CA SER A 213 -0.09 7.20 17.37
C SER A 213 1.15 6.38 17.73
N LEU A 214 2.21 7.04 18.21
CA LEU A 214 3.40 6.37 18.71
C LEU A 214 3.09 5.44 19.89
N LYS A 215 2.18 5.85 20.77
CA LYS A 215 1.73 5.04 21.91
C LYS A 215 1.02 3.78 21.44
N ASP A 216 0.04 3.92 20.54
CA ASP A 216 -0.68 2.78 19.96
C ASP A 216 0.26 1.83 19.18
N MET A 217 1.22 2.38 18.42
CA MET A 217 2.24 1.59 17.75
C MET A 217 3.06 0.77 18.75
N ARG A 218 3.57 1.37 19.83
CA ARG A 218 4.34 0.67 20.87
C ARG A 218 3.52 -0.45 21.53
N GLU A 219 2.26 -0.17 21.87
CA GLU A 219 1.36 -1.18 22.48
C GLU A 219 1.11 -2.36 21.54
N ARG A 220 0.91 -2.11 20.24
CA ARG A 220 0.78 -3.16 19.21
C ARG A 220 2.06 -3.96 19.05
N LEU A 221 3.21 -3.27 18.98
CA LEU A 221 4.51 -3.91 18.91
C LEU A 221 4.77 -4.83 20.11
N GLY A 222 4.35 -4.45 21.32
CA GLY A 222 4.47 -5.31 22.51
C GLY A 222 3.60 -6.56 22.47
N ARG A 223 2.48 -6.54 21.72
CA ARG A 223 1.57 -7.69 21.55
C ARG A 223 2.02 -8.71 20.51
N ILE A 224 3.10 -8.43 19.76
CA ILE A 224 3.66 -9.39 18.80
C ILE A 224 4.04 -10.67 19.54
N VAL A 225 3.55 -11.82 19.07
CA VAL A 225 3.96 -13.14 19.56
C VAL A 225 5.15 -13.60 18.71
N VAL A 226 6.28 -13.88 19.36
CA VAL A 226 7.50 -14.28 18.66
C VAL A 226 7.70 -15.80 18.56
N GLY A 227 7.00 -16.54 19.42
CA GLY A 227 7.08 -17.99 19.53
C GLY A 227 6.32 -18.46 20.77
N TYR A 228 6.49 -19.74 21.09
CA TYR A 228 5.77 -20.39 22.18
C TYR A 228 6.71 -21.20 23.07
N THR A 229 6.31 -21.43 24.31
CA THR A 229 6.95 -22.38 25.22
C THR A 229 6.58 -23.82 24.85
N PRO A 230 7.26 -24.85 25.40
CA PRO A 230 6.86 -26.25 25.25
C PRO A 230 5.43 -26.55 25.71
N SER A 231 4.89 -25.76 26.66
CA SER A 231 3.50 -25.88 27.12
C SER A 231 2.49 -25.15 26.22
N GLY A 232 2.95 -24.46 25.17
CA GLY A 232 2.11 -23.72 24.22
C GLY A 232 1.77 -22.29 24.65
N GLU A 233 2.42 -21.75 25.70
CA GLU A 233 2.18 -20.37 26.13
C GLU A 233 2.89 -19.38 25.19
N PRO A 234 2.21 -18.30 24.75
CA PRO A 234 2.80 -17.34 23.82
C PRO A 234 3.84 -16.45 24.51
N VAL A 235 5.01 -16.33 23.90
CA VAL A 235 6.04 -15.38 24.33
C VAL A 235 5.95 -14.15 23.43
N THR A 236 5.82 -12.97 24.04
CA THR A 236 5.61 -11.71 23.32
C THR A 236 6.88 -10.87 23.21
N ALA A 237 6.88 -9.90 22.30
CA ALA A 237 7.93 -8.88 22.21
C ALA A 237 8.01 -8.01 23.48
N GLU A 238 6.92 -7.89 24.25
CA GLU A 238 6.93 -7.24 25.57
C GLU A 238 7.68 -8.08 26.60
N ALA A 239 7.45 -9.39 26.64
CA ALA A 239 8.15 -10.31 27.54
C ALA A 239 9.67 -10.30 27.29
N LEU A 240 10.08 -10.17 26.02
CA LEU A 240 11.47 -9.98 25.60
C LEU A 240 12.00 -8.55 25.79
N GLN A 241 11.18 -7.61 26.27
CA GLN A 241 11.54 -6.19 26.44
C GLN A 241 11.95 -5.48 25.12
N GLY A 242 11.58 -6.02 23.96
CA GLY A 242 11.92 -5.47 22.63
C GLY A 242 11.00 -4.34 22.17
N ALA A 243 9.80 -4.22 22.73
CA ALA A 243 8.77 -3.29 22.26
C ALA A 243 9.19 -1.82 22.26
N GLY A 244 9.86 -1.37 23.34
CA GLY A 244 10.33 0.01 23.46
C GLY A 244 11.39 0.38 22.43
N ALA A 245 12.35 -0.53 22.21
CA ALA A 245 13.41 -0.34 21.22
C ALA A 245 12.86 -0.30 19.78
N MET A 246 11.88 -1.16 19.46
CA MET A 246 11.21 -1.12 18.14
C MET A 246 10.51 0.21 17.93
N ALA A 247 9.77 0.69 18.93
CA ALA A 247 9.07 1.97 18.85
C ALA A 247 10.02 3.16 18.71
N ALA A 248 11.18 3.12 19.38
CA ALA A 248 12.21 4.16 19.25
C ALA A 248 12.78 4.23 17.83
N ILE A 249 13.08 3.08 17.21
CA ILE A 249 13.55 2.99 15.81
C ILE A 249 12.48 3.54 14.84
N MET A 250 11.21 3.22 15.10
CA MET A 250 10.09 3.59 14.23
C MET A 250 9.59 5.04 14.40
N ARG A 251 10.08 5.78 15.40
CA ARG A 251 9.54 7.08 15.80
C ARG A 251 9.39 8.07 14.64
N ASP A 252 10.44 8.23 13.84
CA ASP A 252 10.46 9.23 12.77
C ASP A 252 9.77 8.72 11.50
N ALA A 253 9.82 7.39 11.27
CA ALA A 253 9.08 6.74 10.20
C ALA A 253 7.56 6.96 10.34
N LEU A 254 7.04 7.15 11.55
CA LEU A 254 5.61 7.36 11.83
C LEU A 254 4.99 8.60 11.16
N LYS A 255 5.81 9.57 10.76
CA LYS A 255 5.37 10.81 10.10
C LYS A 255 5.13 10.56 8.60
N PRO A 256 3.92 10.80 8.05
CA PRO A 256 3.63 10.62 6.64
C PRO A 256 4.50 11.48 5.72
N ASN A 257 4.81 10.95 4.54
CA ASN A 257 5.61 11.66 3.54
C ASN A 257 4.72 12.44 2.59
N LEU A 258 4.98 13.73 2.44
CA LEU A 258 4.33 14.62 1.49
C LEU A 258 5.13 14.67 0.18
N MET A 259 4.43 14.38 -0.90
CA MET A 259 4.87 14.50 -2.30
C MET A 259 3.75 15.17 -3.11
N GLN A 260 3.91 15.22 -4.42
CA GLN A 260 2.92 15.81 -5.32
C GLN A 260 2.72 14.98 -6.58
N THR A 261 1.58 15.18 -7.25
CA THR A 261 1.36 14.66 -8.61
C THR A 261 2.03 15.56 -9.65
N LEU A 262 2.04 15.13 -10.92
CA LEU A 262 2.44 15.96 -12.06
C LEU A 262 1.72 17.33 -12.12
N GLU A 263 0.47 17.40 -11.67
CA GLU A 263 -0.32 18.66 -11.64
C GLU A 263 -0.30 19.40 -10.28
N GLY A 264 0.58 19.00 -9.37
CA GLY A 264 0.74 19.62 -8.04
C GLY A 264 -0.39 19.32 -7.06
N THR A 265 -1.08 18.17 -7.21
CA THR A 265 -2.04 17.69 -6.21
C THR A 265 -1.26 17.06 -5.04
N PRO A 266 -1.59 17.36 -3.77
CA PRO A 266 -0.88 16.79 -2.62
C PRO A 266 -1.04 15.26 -2.52
N VAL A 267 0.07 14.57 -2.27
CA VAL A 267 0.10 13.10 -2.11
C VAL A 267 0.80 12.73 -0.81
N LEU A 268 0.12 11.95 0.03
CA LEU A 268 0.66 11.32 1.22
C LEU A 268 1.08 9.88 0.89
N VAL A 269 2.37 9.61 0.92
CA VAL A 269 2.93 8.27 0.72
C VAL A 269 3.38 7.71 2.06
N HIS A 270 2.71 6.67 2.56
CA HIS A 270 3.04 6.16 3.90
C HIS A 270 2.60 4.72 4.14
N ALA A 271 3.52 3.91 4.67
CA ALA A 271 3.41 2.47 4.85
C ALA A 271 3.14 1.68 3.54
N GLY A 272 3.39 0.38 3.56
CA GLY A 272 3.21 -0.47 2.39
C GLY A 272 3.11 -1.96 2.72
N PRO A 273 2.14 -2.39 3.56
CA PRO A 273 1.97 -3.79 3.88
C PRO A 273 1.49 -4.58 2.66
N PHE A 274 1.82 -5.86 2.63
CA PHE A 274 1.25 -6.82 1.69
C PHE A 274 -0.28 -6.90 1.79
N GLY A 275 -0.95 -7.12 0.67
CA GLY A 275 -2.41 -7.25 0.64
C GLY A 275 -2.95 -8.68 0.73
N ASN A 276 -2.08 -9.70 0.85
CA ASN A 276 -2.47 -11.11 0.94
C ASN A 276 -2.35 -11.67 2.37
N ILE A 277 -1.23 -11.41 3.06
CA ILE A 277 -1.02 -11.78 4.48
C ILE A 277 -1.32 -10.62 5.45
N ALA A 278 -1.50 -9.40 4.94
CA ALA A 278 -1.90 -8.21 5.69
C ALA A 278 -2.96 -7.42 4.91
N HIS A 279 -3.31 -6.21 5.33
CA HIS A 279 -4.48 -5.51 4.80
C HIS A 279 -4.24 -4.72 3.49
N GLY A 280 -2.99 -4.47 3.10
CA GLY A 280 -2.68 -3.90 1.77
C GLY A 280 -3.09 -2.45 1.55
N ASN A 281 -3.10 -1.61 2.58
CA ASN A 281 -3.44 -0.17 2.49
C ASN A 281 -2.33 0.72 3.02
N SER A 282 -2.34 2.01 2.65
CA SER A 282 -1.52 3.05 3.28
C SER A 282 -1.90 3.24 4.75
N SER A 283 -1.09 3.98 5.50
CA SER A 283 -1.30 4.15 6.95
C SER A 283 -2.60 4.86 7.32
N ILE A 284 -3.13 4.58 8.50
CA ILE A 284 -4.23 5.33 9.12
C ILE A 284 -3.84 6.78 9.42
N ILE A 285 -2.61 7.05 9.85
CA ILE A 285 -2.15 8.42 10.18
C ILE A 285 -2.17 9.33 8.95
N ALA A 286 -1.74 8.83 7.79
CA ALA A 286 -1.84 9.58 6.53
C ALA A 286 -3.30 9.96 6.22
N ASP A 287 -4.24 9.04 6.42
CA ASP A 287 -5.65 9.31 6.18
C ASP A 287 -6.24 10.28 7.21
N GLN A 288 -5.85 10.19 8.48
CA GLN A 288 -6.28 11.14 9.53
C GLN A 288 -5.86 12.58 9.22
N ILE A 289 -4.69 12.77 8.61
CA ILE A 289 -4.23 14.09 8.13
C ILE A 289 -4.94 14.46 6.83
N GLY A 290 -4.91 13.57 5.83
CA GLY A 290 -5.43 13.82 4.49
C GLY A 290 -6.92 14.12 4.46
N ILE A 291 -7.71 13.47 5.31
CA ILE A 291 -9.16 13.68 5.40
C ILE A 291 -9.52 15.07 5.92
N ARG A 292 -8.57 15.82 6.47
CA ARG A 292 -8.76 17.21 6.93
C ARG A 292 -8.06 18.24 6.04
N GLY A 293 -7.44 17.77 4.95
CA GLY A 293 -6.61 18.57 4.04
C GLY A 293 -7.30 18.95 2.72
N GLY A 294 -8.59 18.67 2.53
CA GLY A 294 -9.28 19.00 1.28
C GLY A 294 -10.78 18.70 1.32
N ASP A 295 -11.42 18.77 0.15
CA ASP A 295 -12.81 18.37 -0.04
C ASP A 295 -12.93 16.85 -0.23
N TYR A 296 -11.90 16.20 -0.79
CA TYR A 296 -11.83 14.77 -1.05
C TYR A 296 -10.51 14.16 -0.57
N LEU A 297 -10.57 13.00 0.07
CA LEU A 297 -9.41 12.13 0.32
C LEU A 297 -9.54 10.90 -0.57
N ILE A 298 -8.62 10.76 -1.53
CA ILE A 298 -8.57 9.62 -2.45
C ILE A 298 -7.49 8.65 -1.97
N THR A 299 -7.87 7.42 -1.65
CA THR A 299 -6.92 6.35 -1.28
C THR A 299 -7.15 5.11 -2.13
N GLU A 300 -6.36 4.07 -1.93
CA GLU A 300 -6.52 2.81 -2.64
C GLU A 300 -6.33 1.59 -1.74
N ALA A 301 -6.82 0.45 -2.22
CA ALA A 301 -6.61 -0.84 -1.60
C ALA A 301 -5.90 -1.82 -2.54
N GLY A 302 -4.87 -2.52 -2.06
CA GLY A 302 -4.11 -3.51 -2.83
C GLY A 302 -4.97 -4.67 -3.36
N PHE A 303 -4.57 -5.31 -4.46
CA PHE A 303 -5.39 -6.34 -5.14
C PHE A 303 -6.77 -5.82 -5.63
N GLY A 304 -7.73 -6.72 -5.87
CA GLY A 304 -9.11 -6.40 -6.26
C GLY A 304 -10.01 -6.14 -5.05
N ALA A 305 -11.28 -5.83 -5.29
CA ALA A 305 -12.22 -5.47 -4.21
C ALA A 305 -12.53 -6.63 -3.24
N ASP A 306 -12.43 -7.87 -3.70
CA ASP A 306 -12.57 -9.11 -2.93
C ASP A 306 -11.50 -9.32 -1.86
N MET A 307 -10.34 -8.67 -1.99
CA MET A 307 -9.26 -8.73 -1.00
C MET A 307 -8.94 -7.35 -0.42
N GLY A 308 -8.61 -6.39 -1.28
CA GLY A 308 -8.19 -5.06 -0.86
C GLY A 308 -9.30 -4.27 -0.21
N ALA A 309 -10.41 -4.11 -0.93
CA ALA A 309 -11.53 -3.31 -0.42
C ALA A 309 -12.18 -3.98 0.80
N GLU A 310 -12.33 -5.31 0.78
CA GLU A 310 -12.75 -6.09 1.95
C GLU A 310 -11.92 -5.77 3.19
N ARG A 311 -10.59 -5.88 3.12
CA ARG A 311 -9.70 -5.59 4.25
C ARG A 311 -9.66 -4.12 4.61
N PHE A 312 -9.80 -3.25 3.62
CA PHE A 312 -9.94 -1.82 3.86
C PHE A 312 -11.18 -1.54 4.74
N PHE A 313 -12.35 -2.07 4.39
CA PHE A 313 -13.57 -1.86 5.16
C PHE A 313 -13.53 -2.59 6.52
N ASN A 314 -13.12 -3.85 6.56
CA ASN A 314 -13.23 -4.67 7.76
C ASN A 314 -12.07 -4.55 8.74
N ILE A 315 -10.90 -4.08 8.29
CA ILE A 315 -9.71 -3.90 9.13
C ILE A 315 -9.37 -2.42 9.28
N LYS A 316 -9.03 -1.72 8.19
CA LYS A 316 -8.53 -0.33 8.26
C LYS A 316 -9.61 0.66 8.72
N CYS A 317 -10.80 0.63 8.12
CA CYS A 317 -11.92 1.47 8.52
C CYS A 317 -12.37 1.18 9.95
N ARG A 318 -12.46 -0.11 10.32
CA ARG A 318 -12.76 -0.53 11.70
C ARG A 318 -11.74 -0.01 12.72
N ALA A 319 -10.45 -0.11 12.40
CA ALA A 319 -9.38 0.34 13.30
C ALA A 319 -9.26 1.88 13.37
N SER A 320 -9.53 2.59 12.27
CA SER A 320 -9.42 4.05 12.20
C SER A 320 -10.68 4.80 12.64
N GLY A 321 -11.85 4.15 12.60
CA GLY A 321 -13.15 4.79 12.73
C GLY A 321 -13.55 5.65 11.53
N LEU A 322 -12.83 5.55 10.40
CA LEU A 322 -13.18 6.23 9.15
C LEU A 322 -14.14 5.38 8.32
N ALA A 323 -15.12 6.03 7.71
CA ALA A 323 -16.08 5.41 6.80
C ALA A 323 -15.94 6.06 5.42
N PRO A 324 -15.77 5.27 4.34
CA PRO A 324 -15.68 5.79 2.98
C PRO A 324 -17.07 6.20 2.45
N ASP A 325 -17.13 7.32 1.75
CA ASP A 325 -18.35 7.84 1.12
C ASP A 325 -18.61 7.19 -0.25
N ALA A 326 -17.56 6.75 -0.95
CA ALA A 326 -17.66 6.10 -2.25
C ALA A 326 -16.48 5.13 -2.49
N ALA A 327 -16.68 4.19 -3.40
CA ALA A 327 -15.63 3.32 -3.89
C ALA A 327 -15.56 3.32 -5.41
N VAL A 328 -14.38 3.51 -5.98
CA VAL A 328 -14.15 3.39 -7.42
C VAL A 328 -13.68 1.98 -7.72
N VAL A 329 -14.31 1.30 -8.68
CA VAL A 329 -13.91 -0.03 -9.14
C VAL A 329 -13.32 0.08 -10.55
N VAL A 330 -12.00 -0.04 -10.63
CA VAL A 330 -11.27 0.04 -11.90
C VAL A 330 -11.41 -1.27 -12.69
N ALA A 331 -11.74 -1.15 -13.97
CA ALA A 331 -11.82 -2.25 -14.92
C ALA A 331 -11.17 -1.86 -16.27
N THR A 332 -10.76 -2.87 -17.04
CA THR A 332 -10.29 -2.69 -18.42
C THR A 332 -10.94 -3.73 -19.30
N VAL A 333 -11.12 -3.40 -20.58
CA VAL A 333 -11.65 -4.32 -21.59
C VAL A 333 -10.84 -5.62 -21.61
N ARG A 334 -9.52 -5.52 -21.70
CA ARG A 334 -8.64 -6.69 -21.80
C ARG A 334 -8.69 -7.58 -20.57
N ALA A 335 -8.82 -7.01 -19.37
CA ALA A 335 -8.96 -7.79 -18.14
C ALA A 335 -10.32 -8.48 -18.05
N LEU A 336 -11.41 -7.83 -18.48
CA LEU A 336 -12.72 -8.49 -18.54
C LEU A 336 -12.73 -9.61 -19.60
N LYS A 337 -12.17 -9.39 -20.78
CA LYS A 337 -12.00 -10.49 -21.75
C LYS A 337 -11.13 -11.63 -21.20
N ALA A 338 -10.14 -11.35 -20.36
CA ALA A 338 -9.38 -12.40 -19.69
C ALA A 338 -10.23 -13.22 -18.69
N HIS A 339 -11.13 -12.55 -17.97
CA HIS A 339 -12.08 -13.20 -17.04
C HIS A 339 -13.17 -14.02 -17.74
N SER A 340 -13.25 -14.00 -19.07
CA SER A 340 -14.11 -14.93 -19.83
C SER A 340 -13.68 -16.39 -19.67
N GLY A 341 -12.41 -16.63 -19.33
CA GLY A 341 -11.82 -17.97 -19.27
C GLY A 341 -11.35 -18.52 -20.62
N ASN A 342 -11.57 -17.81 -21.73
CA ASN A 342 -11.21 -18.28 -23.07
C ASN A 342 -9.73 -18.06 -23.42
N HIS A 343 -9.01 -17.26 -22.64
CA HIS A 343 -7.63 -16.86 -22.95
C HIS A 343 -6.64 -17.36 -21.89
N LYS A 344 -5.56 -17.99 -22.34
CA LYS A 344 -4.44 -18.34 -21.48
C LYS A 344 -3.38 -17.24 -21.50
N ILE A 345 -3.32 -16.44 -20.44
CA ILE A 345 -2.38 -15.33 -20.31
C ILE A 345 -1.20 -15.75 -19.44
N VAL A 346 0.02 -15.54 -19.93
CA VAL A 346 1.26 -15.81 -19.21
C VAL A 346 2.04 -14.51 -19.06
N ALA A 347 2.36 -14.12 -17.82
CA ALA A 347 3.12 -12.91 -17.53
C ALA A 347 4.46 -12.89 -18.29
N GLY A 348 4.78 -11.75 -18.93
CA GLY A 348 6.00 -11.58 -19.72
C GLY A 348 5.94 -12.16 -21.14
N LYS A 349 4.84 -12.78 -21.57
CA LYS A 349 4.63 -13.19 -22.96
C LYS A 349 3.69 -12.24 -23.70
N ALA A 350 3.77 -12.23 -25.02
CA ALA A 350 2.83 -11.51 -25.87
C ALA A 350 1.38 -11.96 -25.60
N LEU A 351 0.44 -11.02 -25.73
CA LEU A 351 -0.97 -11.29 -25.52
C LEU A 351 -1.53 -12.16 -26.65
N PRO A 352 -2.49 -13.06 -26.36
CA PRO A 352 -3.18 -13.80 -27.41
C PRO A 352 -3.82 -12.84 -28.41
N GLU A 353 -3.62 -13.04 -29.71
CA GLU A 353 -4.15 -12.14 -30.75
C GLU A 353 -5.67 -11.98 -30.67
N ASN A 354 -6.39 -13.07 -30.34
CA ASN A 354 -7.85 -13.02 -30.20
C ASN A 354 -8.30 -12.15 -29.03
N LEU A 355 -7.49 -11.95 -28.00
CA LEU A 355 -7.79 -11.02 -26.90
C LEU A 355 -7.74 -9.55 -27.37
N LEU A 356 -7.03 -9.26 -28.45
CA LEU A 356 -6.87 -7.90 -28.99
C LEU A 356 -7.93 -7.54 -30.04
N LYS A 357 -8.71 -8.53 -30.50
CA LYS A 357 -9.82 -8.29 -31.43
C LYS A 357 -11.04 -7.74 -30.65
N GLU A 358 -11.83 -6.95 -31.35
CA GLU A 358 -13.13 -6.46 -30.87
C GLU A 358 -14.04 -7.64 -30.55
N ASN A 359 -14.50 -7.74 -29.29
CA ASN A 359 -15.42 -8.78 -28.85
C ASN A 359 -16.23 -8.35 -27.61
N PRO A 360 -17.30 -7.55 -27.79
CA PRO A 360 -18.13 -7.09 -26.67
C PRO A 360 -18.84 -8.23 -25.94
N ASP A 361 -19.22 -9.31 -26.64
CA ASP A 361 -19.84 -10.49 -26.01
C ASP A 361 -18.91 -11.14 -24.99
N GLU A 362 -17.62 -11.20 -25.30
CA GLU A 362 -16.62 -11.72 -24.36
C GLU A 362 -16.41 -10.83 -23.14
N VAL A 363 -16.52 -9.50 -23.32
CA VAL A 363 -16.56 -8.55 -22.19
C VAL A 363 -17.77 -8.83 -21.30
N HIS A 364 -18.94 -9.12 -21.87
CA HIS A 364 -20.13 -9.50 -21.11
C HIS A 364 -19.96 -10.80 -20.32
N ILE A 365 -19.32 -11.82 -20.91
CA ILE A 365 -19.01 -13.09 -20.24
C ILE A 365 -18.10 -12.83 -19.02
N GLY A 366 -16.98 -12.12 -19.22
CA GLY A 366 -16.08 -11.76 -18.13
C GLY A 366 -16.66 -10.74 -17.14
N GLY A 367 -17.74 -10.06 -17.53
CA GLY A 367 -18.50 -9.11 -16.73
C GLY A 367 -19.04 -9.70 -15.42
N ALA A 368 -19.15 -11.02 -15.31
CA ALA A 368 -19.45 -11.70 -14.05
C ALA A 368 -18.48 -11.30 -12.93
N ASN A 369 -17.19 -11.07 -13.24
CA ASN A 369 -16.22 -10.58 -12.26
C ASN A 369 -16.59 -9.18 -11.77
N LEU A 370 -16.80 -8.22 -12.69
CA LEU A 370 -17.17 -6.85 -12.34
C LEU A 370 -18.45 -6.80 -11.52
N ARG A 371 -19.51 -7.52 -11.93
CA ARG A 371 -20.78 -7.59 -11.18
C ARG A 371 -20.55 -8.02 -9.74
N LYS A 372 -19.77 -9.08 -9.53
CA LYS A 372 -19.48 -9.58 -8.18
C LYS A 372 -18.72 -8.56 -7.34
N GLN A 373 -17.77 -7.85 -7.92
CA GLN A 373 -17.01 -6.81 -7.20
C GLN A 373 -17.90 -5.63 -6.81
N LEU A 374 -18.84 -5.23 -7.68
CA LEU A 374 -19.83 -4.20 -7.37
C LEU A 374 -20.77 -4.62 -6.22
N GLU A 375 -21.23 -5.87 -6.21
CA GLU A 375 -22.00 -6.43 -5.09
C GLU A 375 -21.19 -6.39 -3.79
N ASN A 376 -19.92 -6.81 -3.83
CA ASN A 376 -19.05 -6.83 -2.66
C ASN A 376 -18.90 -5.43 -2.05
N ILE A 377 -18.73 -4.39 -2.87
CA ILE A 377 -18.68 -3.00 -2.39
C ILE A 377 -20.01 -2.63 -1.70
N ARG A 378 -21.16 -2.95 -2.31
CA ARG A 378 -22.48 -2.57 -1.77
C ARG A 378 -22.83 -3.23 -0.47
N ILE A 379 -22.38 -4.47 -0.23
CA ILE A 379 -22.61 -5.17 1.04
C ILE A 379 -22.01 -4.38 2.22
N HIS A 380 -20.99 -3.56 1.98
CA HIS A 380 -20.38 -2.68 2.98
C HIS A 380 -21.09 -1.31 3.10
N GLY A 381 -22.22 -1.10 2.41
CA GLY A 381 -22.98 0.15 2.44
C GLY A 381 -22.35 1.30 1.66
N VAL A 382 -21.39 1.00 0.78
CA VAL A 382 -20.64 2.01 0.01
C VAL A 382 -21.17 2.06 -1.43
N THR A 383 -21.25 3.26 -2.00
CA THR A 383 -21.68 3.45 -3.40
C THR A 383 -20.51 3.15 -4.34
N PRO A 384 -20.61 2.12 -5.22
CA PRO A 384 -19.60 1.87 -6.24
C PRO A 384 -19.75 2.83 -7.43
N VAL A 385 -18.62 3.20 -8.03
CA VAL A 385 -18.54 3.88 -9.34
C VAL A 385 -17.53 3.12 -10.19
N VAL A 386 -17.90 2.74 -11.42
CA VAL A 386 -16.97 2.04 -12.32
C VAL A 386 -16.07 3.03 -13.05
N ALA A 387 -14.76 2.78 -13.03
CA ALA A 387 -13.79 3.51 -13.84
C ALA A 387 -13.21 2.58 -14.91
N ILE A 388 -13.40 2.93 -16.18
CA ILE A 388 -12.85 2.19 -17.32
C ILE A 388 -11.50 2.81 -17.66
N ASN A 389 -10.42 2.08 -17.40
CA ASN A 389 -9.09 2.49 -17.88
C ASN A 389 -8.95 2.10 -19.35
N ALA A 390 -9.06 3.11 -20.22
CA ALA A 390 -9.01 2.94 -21.67
C ALA A 390 -7.59 2.62 -22.18
N PHE A 391 -7.53 1.73 -23.17
CA PHE A 391 -6.32 1.44 -23.94
C PHE A 391 -6.52 1.74 -25.43
N PRO A 392 -5.46 2.09 -26.19
CA PRO A 392 -5.58 2.44 -27.60
C PRO A 392 -6.17 1.36 -28.52
N GLY A 393 -6.15 0.10 -28.09
CA GLY A 393 -6.72 -1.03 -28.84
C GLY A 393 -8.10 -1.47 -28.36
N ASP A 394 -8.71 -0.73 -27.43
CA ASP A 394 -10.09 -0.98 -27.02
C ASP A 394 -11.06 -0.39 -28.06
N PHE A 395 -12.22 -1.02 -28.22
CA PHE A 395 -13.28 -0.57 -29.13
C PHE A 395 -14.45 0.04 -28.36
N ASP A 396 -15.16 0.99 -28.99
CA ASP A 396 -16.33 1.66 -28.38
C ASP A 396 -17.41 0.66 -27.96
N SER A 397 -17.61 -0.41 -28.74
CA SER A 397 -18.56 -1.49 -28.44
C SER A 397 -18.21 -2.23 -27.13
N GLU A 398 -16.92 -2.38 -26.85
CA GLU A 398 -16.41 -3.05 -25.65
C GLU A 398 -16.52 -2.13 -24.43
N HIS A 399 -16.28 -0.82 -24.59
CA HIS A 399 -16.56 0.16 -23.55
C HIS A 399 -18.05 0.20 -23.22
N ARG A 400 -18.90 0.16 -24.25
CA ARG A 400 -20.35 0.12 -24.08
C ARG A 400 -20.80 -1.13 -23.31
N ALA A 401 -20.22 -2.29 -23.58
CA ALA A 401 -20.50 -3.51 -22.83
C ALA A 401 -20.20 -3.36 -21.33
N ILE A 402 -19.10 -2.69 -20.95
CA ILE A 402 -18.76 -2.41 -19.54
C ILE A 402 -19.78 -1.46 -18.90
N ILE A 403 -20.17 -0.39 -19.63
CA ILE A 403 -21.18 0.56 -19.18
C ILE A 403 -22.50 -0.16 -18.92
N GLU A 404 -22.96 -1.02 -19.82
CA GLU A 404 -24.19 -1.79 -19.66
C GLU A 404 -24.14 -2.75 -18.46
N ILE A 405 -22.98 -3.36 -18.19
CA ILE A 405 -22.77 -4.16 -16.97
C ILE A 405 -22.90 -3.28 -15.72
N ALA A 406 -22.28 -2.10 -15.71
CA ALA A 406 -22.35 -1.17 -14.57
C ALA A 406 -23.77 -0.65 -14.34
N GLU A 407 -24.44 -0.17 -15.40
CA GLU A 407 -25.82 0.34 -15.38
C GLU A 407 -26.81 -0.71 -14.91
N SER A 408 -26.69 -1.96 -15.39
CA SER A 408 -27.55 -3.07 -14.94
C SER A 408 -27.32 -3.45 -13.48
N MET A 409 -26.20 -3.05 -12.89
CA MET A 409 -25.97 -3.15 -11.46
C MET A 409 -26.41 -1.87 -10.73
N GLY A 410 -26.70 -0.74 -11.38
CA GLY A 410 -26.94 0.56 -10.74
C GLY A 410 -25.66 1.22 -10.21
N ALA A 411 -24.54 1.06 -10.93
CA ALA A 411 -23.23 1.62 -10.62
C ALA A 411 -22.74 2.56 -11.73
#